data_AF-A0AA42YTW5-F1
#
_entry.id   AF-A0AA42YTW5-F1
#
_cell.length_a   1.000
_cell.length_b   1.000
_cell.length_c   1.000
_cell.angle_alpha   90.00
_cell.angle_beta   90.00
_cell.angle_gamma   90.00
#
_symmetry.space_group_name_H-M   'P 1'
#
loop_
_entity.id
_entity.type
_entity.pdbx_description
1 polymer ?
#
loop_
_entity_poly.entity_id
_entity_poly.type
_entity_poly.pdbx_seq_one_letter_code
_entity_poly.pdbx_strand_id
1 'polypeptide(L)'
;MQSENVYIRARKVVQEVAPLLRVVRAQDRALADQLKRAAQSVVLNVAEARGSDAGNARARFATACGSAKEVRAALHIASDWGYIGSETATHLDRRLDEVCAMTWCLAKR
;
A
#
# COMPACT_ATOMS: atom_id res chain seq x y z
N MET A 1 15.81 -6.36 16.80
CA MET A 1 15.19 -6.78 15.53
C MET A 1 15.22 -5.58 14.60
N GLN A 2 16.20 -5.52 13.69
CA GLN A 2 16.45 -4.32 12.88
C GLN A 2 15.21 -3.97 12.06
N SER A 3 14.75 -2.72 12.19
CA SER A 3 13.57 -2.20 11.53
C SER A 3 13.71 -2.35 10.01
N GLU A 4 13.07 -3.37 9.44
CA GLU A 4 13.05 -3.53 8.00
C GLU A 4 12.49 -2.25 7.37
N ASN A 5 13.34 -1.66 6.54
CA ASN A 5 13.19 -0.36 5.91
C ASN A 5 11.83 -0.24 5.18
N VAL A 6 11.09 0.88 5.38
CA VAL A 6 9.70 1.08 4.88
C VAL A 6 9.53 0.79 3.38
N TYR A 7 10.56 1.02 2.57
CA TYR A 7 10.55 0.70 1.13
C TYR A 7 10.50 -0.81 0.87
N ILE A 8 11.27 -1.60 1.63
CA ILE A 8 11.28 -3.06 1.51
C ILE A 8 9.89 -3.60 1.87
N ARG A 9 9.30 -3.11 2.97
CA ARG A 9 7.95 -3.50 3.40
C ARG A 9 6.89 -3.14 2.35
N ALA A 10 6.94 -1.92 1.80
CA ALA A 10 6.04 -1.50 0.72
C ALA A 10 6.17 -2.40 -0.52
N ARG A 11 7.40 -2.77 -0.92
CA ARG A 11 7.62 -3.70 -2.04
C ARG A 11 7.07 -5.10 -1.77
N LYS A 12 7.23 -5.62 -0.55
CA LYS A 12 6.66 -6.92 -0.18
C LYS A 12 5.12 -6.91 -0.24
N VAL A 13 4.48 -5.81 0.17
CA VAL A 13 3.03 -5.64 0.00
C VAL A 13 2.66 -5.71 -1.49
N VAL A 14 3.38 -5.01 -2.37
CA VAL A 14 3.12 -5.09 -3.83
C VAL A 14 3.27 -6.51 -4.35
N GLN A 15 4.28 -7.26 -3.90
CA GLN A 15 4.48 -8.66 -4.29
C GLN A 15 3.30 -9.56 -3.90
N GLU A 16 2.72 -9.36 -2.72
CA GLU A 16 1.58 -10.15 -2.23
C GLU A 16 0.23 -9.69 -2.83
N VAL A 17 0.10 -8.40 -3.17
CA VAL A 17 -1.08 -7.88 -3.88
C VAL A 17 -1.09 -8.31 -5.35
N ALA A 18 0.07 -8.47 -5.98
CA ALA A 18 0.20 -8.79 -7.41
C ALA A 18 -0.65 -10.00 -7.89
N PRO A 19 -0.64 -11.18 -7.22
CA PRO A 19 -1.50 -12.30 -7.62
C PRO A 19 -3.00 -11.99 -7.47
N LEU A 20 -3.39 -11.18 -6.47
CA LEU A 20 -4.78 -10.82 -6.23
C LEU A 20 -5.36 -9.92 -7.33
N LEU A 21 -4.52 -9.12 -8.00
CA LEU A 21 -4.97 -8.24 -9.08
C LEU A 21 -5.67 -9.02 -10.20
N ARG A 22 -5.24 -10.25 -10.51
CA ARG A 22 -5.89 -11.07 -11.53
C ARG A 22 -7.28 -11.53 -11.07
N VAL A 23 -7.40 -11.93 -9.81
CA VAL A 23 -8.65 -12.41 -9.20
C VAL A 23 -9.66 -11.28 -9.12
N VAL A 24 -9.25 -10.14 -8.57
CA VAL A 24 -10.11 -8.94 -8.47
C VAL A 24 -10.50 -8.46 -9.86
N ARG A 25 -9.56 -8.38 -10.82
CA ARG A 25 -9.85 -7.88 -12.19
C ARG A 25 -10.90 -8.72 -12.93
N ALA A 26 -10.96 -10.02 -12.66
CA ALA A 26 -11.96 -10.89 -13.28
C ALA A 26 -13.39 -10.57 -12.82
N GLN A 27 -13.55 -9.97 -11.64
CA GLN A 27 -14.84 -9.61 -11.05
C GLN A 27 -15.12 -8.11 -11.19
N ASP A 28 -14.12 -7.27 -10.89
CA ASP A 28 -14.16 -5.81 -10.98
C ASP A 28 -12.83 -5.26 -11.50
N ARG A 29 -12.85 -4.85 -12.77
CA ARG A 29 -11.69 -4.25 -13.43
C ARG A 29 -11.32 -2.88 -12.84
N ALA A 30 -12.31 -2.06 -12.48
CA ALA A 30 -12.07 -0.71 -11.98
C ALA A 30 -11.39 -0.75 -10.60
N LEU A 31 -11.88 -1.62 -9.71
CA LEU A 31 -11.29 -1.86 -8.40
C LEU A 31 -9.87 -2.42 -8.52
N ALA A 32 -9.63 -3.38 -9.43
CA ALA A 32 -8.29 -3.90 -9.67
C ALA A 32 -7.31 -2.83 -10.19
N ASP A 33 -7.76 -1.96 -11.10
CA ASP A 33 -6.95 -0.85 -11.61
C ASP A 33 -6.69 0.22 -10.53
N GLN A 34 -7.63 0.46 -9.61
CA GLN A 34 -7.42 1.33 -8.45
C GLN A 34 -6.43 0.71 -7.45
N LEU A 35 -6.62 -0.56 -7.09
CA LEU A 35 -5.74 -1.32 -6.20
C LEU A 35 -4.29 -1.32 -6.71
N LYS A 36 -4.10 -1.59 -8.01
CA LYS A 36 -2.78 -1.59 -8.65
C LYS A 36 -2.13 -0.21 -8.57
N ARG A 37 -2.83 0.85 -8.97
CA ARG A 37 -2.29 2.22 -8.97
C ARG A 37 -1.92 2.70 -7.57
N ALA A 38 -2.79 2.45 -6.59
CA ALA A 38 -2.53 2.81 -5.19
C ALA A 38 -1.28 2.06 -4.67
N ALA A 39 -1.17 0.76 -4.91
CA ALA A 39 -0.02 -0.04 -4.46
C ALA A 39 1.30 0.42 -5.11
N GLN A 40 1.28 0.77 -6.40
CA GLN A 40 2.43 1.35 -7.09
C GLN A 40 2.81 2.72 -6.48
N SER A 41 1.82 3.58 -6.23
CA SER A 41 2.01 4.91 -5.65
C SER A 41 2.70 4.87 -4.28
N VAL A 42 2.39 3.89 -3.42
CA VAL A 42 3.07 3.70 -2.13
C VAL A 42 4.58 3.54 -2.33
N VAL A 43 4.98 2.61 -3.19
CA VAL A 43 6.41 2.30 -3.40
C VAL A 43 7.14 3.48 -4.05
N LEU A 44 6.54 4.08 -5.08
CA LEU A 44 7.13 5.20 -5.82
C LEU A 44 7.35 6.41 -4.90
N ASN A 45 6.34 6.81 -4.14
CA ASN A 45 6.47 7.95 -3.24
C ASN A 45 7.48 7.70 -2.10
N VAL A 46 7.57 6.47 -1.57
CA VAL A 46 8.61 6.12 -0.58
C VAL A 46 10.01 6.19 -1.18
N ALA A 47 10.20 5.78 -2.44
CA ALA A 47 11.48 5.84 -3.12
C ALA A 47 11.90 7.30 -3.38
N GLU A 48 11.00 8.10 -3.93
CA GLU A 48 11.24 9.51 -4.24
C GLU A 48 11.52 10.33 -2.97
N ALA A 49 10.81 10.06 -1.87
CA ALA A 49 11.03 10.76 -0.61
C ALA A 49 12.48 10.63 -0.09
N ARG A 50 13.17 9.54 -0.40
CA ARG A 50 14.55 9.29 0.06
C ARG A 50 15.61 10.04 -0.71
N GLY A 51 15.31 10.46 -1.93
CA GLY A 51 16.19 11.28 -2.75
C GLY A 51 15.84 12.77 -2.70
N SER A 52 14.88 13.17 -1.86
CA SER A 52 14.32 14.52 -1.82
C SER A 52 14.79 15.33 -0.61
N ASP A 53 14.84 16.65 -0.76
CA ASP A 53 15.00 17.58 0.36
C ASP A 53 13.87 17.44 1.39
N ALA A 54 14.13 17.83 2.64
CA ALA A 54 13.28 17.51 3.79
C ALA A 54 11.79 17.87 3.61
N GLY A 55 11.46 19.03 3.02
CA GLY A 55 10.08 19.44 2.77
C GLY A 55 9.37 18.55 1.75
N ASN A 56 10.04 18.27 0.62
CA ASN A 56 9.52 17.39 -0.43
C ASN A 56 9.40 15.94 0.05
N ALA A 57 10.37 15.46 0.85
CA ALA A 57 10.34 14.14 1.45
C ALA A 57 9.08 13.94 2.33
N ARG A 58 8.73 14.91 3.18
CA ARG A 58 7.54 14.83 4.04
C ARG A 58 6.24 14.71 3.24
N ALA A 59 6.07 15.54 2.21
CA ALA A 59 4.90 15.51 1.35
C ALA A 59 4.76 14.15 0.61
N ARG A 60 5.88 13.59 0.16
CA ARG A 60 5.92 12.27 -0.46
C ARG A 60 5.58 11.15 0.52
N PHE A 61 6.09 11.18 1.74
CA PHE A 61 5.68 10.22 2.77
C PHE A 61 4.19 10.35 3.14
N ALA A 62 3.65 11.56 3.18
CA ALA A 62 2.21 11.77 3.40
C ALA A 62 1.37 11.16 2.26
N THR A 63 1.81 11.34 1.02
CA THR A 63 1.17 10.74 -0.18
C THR A 63 1.25 9.21 -0.12
N ALA A 64 2.40 8.64 0.24
CA ALA A 64 2.55 7.20 0.41
C ALA A 64 1.61 6.64 1.50
N CYS A 65 1.43 7.36 2.62
CA CYS A 65 0.46 6.99 3.65
C CYS A 65 -0.97 7.00 3.12
N GLY A 66 -1.35 8.03 2.34
CA GLY A 66 -2.66 8.12 1.68
C GLY A 66 -2.90 6.94 0.74
N SER A 67 -1.97 6.67 -0.18
CA SER A 67 -2.10 5.53 -1.10
C SER A 67 -2.12 4.19 -0.38
N ALA A 68 -1.41 4.02 0.74
CA ALA A 68 -1.48 2.79 1.52
C ALA A 68 -2.87 2.57 2.13
N LYS A 69 -3.53 3.64 2.60
CA LYS A 69 -4.94 3.58 3.04
C LYS A 69 -5.90 3.24 1.91
N GLU A 70 -5.66 3.73 0.69
CA GLU A 70 -6.46 3.36 -0.49
C GLU A 70 -6.32 1.88 -0.83
N VAL A 71 -5.10 1.31 -0.75
CA VAL A 71 -4.89 -0.14 -0.95
C VAL A 71 -5.71 -0.93 0.08
N ARG A 72 -5.68 -0.53 1.36
CA ARG A 72 -6.46 -1.18 2.43
C ARG A 72 -7.96 -1.15 2.12
N ALA A 73 -8.49 0.02 1.78
CA ALA A 73 -9.90 0.18 1.43
C ALA A 73 -10.29 -0.71 0.24
N ALA A 74 -9.46 -0.77 -0.81
CA ALA A 74 -9.72 -1.62 -1.97
C ALA A 74 -9.71 -3.13 -1.62
N LEU A 75 -8.83 -3.56 -0.72
CA LEU A 75 -8.81 -4.95 -0.23
C LEU A 75 -10.03 -5.29 0.62
N HIS A 76 -10.50 -4.36 1.46
CA HIS A 76 -11.74 -4.53 2.21
C HIS A 76 -12.94 -4.67 1.27
N ILE A 77 -13.09 -3.78 0.28
CA ILE A 77 -14.16 -3.88 -0.72
C ILE A 77 -14.09 -5.23 -1.46
N ALA A 78 -12.90 -5.64 -1.91
CA ALA A 78 -12.71 -6.92 -2.57
C ALA A 78 -13.07 -8.12 -1.67
N SER A 79 -12.83 -8.03 -0.37
CA SER A 79 -13.22 -9.05 0.61
C SER A 79 -14.74 -9.05 0.86
N ASP A 80 -15.34 -7.88 1.07
CA ASP A 80 -16.77 -7.71 1.37
C ASP A 80 -17.64 -8.17 0.20
N TRP A 81 -17.14 -8.02 -1.03
CA TRP A 81 -17.78 -8.52 -2.24
C TRP A 81 -17.42 -9.97 -2.58
N GLY A 82 -16.60 -10.63 -1.76
CA GLY A 82 -16.25 -12.05 -1.90
C GLY A 82 -15.27 -12.35 -3.03
N TYR A 83 -14.54 -11.36 -3.55
CA TYR A 83 -13.55 -11.56 -4.61
C TYR A 83 -12.26 -12.19 -4.08
N ILE A 84 -11.93 -11.91 -2.83
CA ILE A 84 -10.79 -12.50 -2.12
C ILE A 84 -11.24 -12.99 -0.73
N GLY A 85 -10.49 -13.93 -0.15
CA GLY A 85 -10.77 -14.43 1.19
C GLY A 85 -10.48 -13.39 2.28
N SER A 86 -11.30 -13.37 3.33
CA SER A 86 -11.18 -12.46 4.47
C SER A 86 -9.85 -12.60 5.21
N GLU A 87 -9.29 -13.81 5.31
CA GLU A 87 -7.96 -14.05 5.89
C GLU A 87 -6.84 -13.36 5.08
N THR A 88 -6.94 -13.40 3.75
CA THR A 88 -5.98 -12.74 2.85
C THR A 88 -6.07 -11.23 2.99
N ALA A 89 -7.29 -10.68 3.03
CA ALA A 89 -7.51 -9.25 3.24
C ALA A 89 -6.98 -8.79 4.59
N THR A 90 -7.27 -9.52 5.68
CA THR A 90 -6.80 -9.23 7.04
C THR A 90 -5.28 -9.26 7.16
N HIS A 91 -4.63 -10.26 6.56
CA HIS A 91 -3.17 -10.35 6.54
C HIS A 91 -2.54 -9.13 5.85
N LEU A 92 -3.03 -8.75 4.67
CA LEU A 92 -2.53 -7.61 3.93
C LEU A 92 -2.84 -6.28 4.63
N ASP A 93 -4.01 -6.13 5.24
CA ASP A 93 -4.41 -4.94 6.00
C ASP A 93 -3.39 -4.65 7.11
N ARG A 94 -3.02 -5.67 7.89
CA ARG A 94 -2.03 -5.55 8.96
C ARG A 94 -0.67 -5.06 8.45
N ARG A 95 -0.22 -5.58 7.30
CA ARG A 95 1.06 -5.17 6.69
C ARG A 95 1.01 -3.74 6.15
N LEU A 96 -0.12 -3.36 5.57
CA LEU A 96 -0.35 -2.01 5.10
C LEU A 96 -0.49 -1.00 6.24
N ASP A 97 -1.05 -1.41 7.38
CA ASP A 97 -1.14 -0.59 8.58
C ASP A 97 0.26 -0.26 9.13
N GLU A 98 1.16 -1.24 9.16
CA GLU A 98 2.58 -1.00 9.48
C GLU A 98 3.22 0.02 8.52
N VAL A 99 2.98 -0.12 7.20
CA VAL A 99 3.46 0.85 6.18
C VAL A 99 2.86 2.24 6.40
N CYS A 100 1.56 2.33 6.72
CA CYS A 100 0.88 3.58 7.06
C CYS A 100 1.53 4.24 8.27
N ALA A 101 1.76 3.50 9.35
CA ALA A 101 2.37 4.02 10.57
C ALA A 101 3.78 4.54 10.33
N MET A 102 4.62 3.80 9.60
CA MET A 102 5.98 4.24 9.27
C MET A 102 5.98 5.49 8.38
N THR A 103 5.18 5.51 7.32
CA THR A 103 5.10 6.66 6.40
C THR A 103 4.51 7.89 7.09
N TRP A 104 3.53 7.71 7.97
CA TRP A 104 2.98 8.80 8.79
C TRP A 104 4.04 9.39 9.72
N CYS A 105 4.80 8.56 10.45
CA CYS A 105 5.88 9.02 11.30
C CYS A 105 6.94 9.81 10.50
N LEU A 106 7.31 9.32 9.33
CA LEU A 106 8.31 9.98 8.46
C LEU A 106 7.79 11.29 7.85
N ALA A 107 6.49 11.41 7.61
CA ALA A 107 5.88 12.64 7.12
C ALA A 107 5.82 13.75 8.19
N LYS A 108 5.90 13.39 9.48
CA LYS A 108 5.78 14.30 10.62
C LYS A 108 7.12 14.70 11.27
N ARG A 109 8.21 14.02 10.91
CA ARG A 109 9.58 14.37 11.32
C ARG A 109 10.10 15.54 10.52
#